data_AF-A0AAW5L6J0-F1
#
_entry.id   AF-A0AAW5L6J0-F1
#
_cell.length_a   1.000
_cell.length_b   1.000
_cell.length_c   1.000
_cell.angle_alpha   90.00
_cell.angle_beta   90.00
_cell.angle_gamma   90.00
#
_symmetry.space_group_name_H-M   'P 1'
#
loop_
_entity.id
_entity.type
_entity.pdbx_description
1 polymer ?
#
loop_
_entity_poly.entity_id
_entity_poly.type
_entity_poly.pdbx_seq_one_letter_code
_entity_poly.pdbx_strand_id
1 'polypeptide(L)'
;MSRKEKPLADSRKTFWFSVGMIFSFCLLIDYVVAFGLRMIDFVLEHKDEVMELPDGTAKDLAVTYLTSPIETVLFALGLELYQYAQLILLGIFAYTTFQTWRKLKPHTVEDASEYGGLGSASLSNEATIFDEQNMTTDKEEEGTVLAVYNDNLMVHKKTSRLNRNVCVAGGSGTGKTRCYILNNVVNTKNKSIVVSDPKGGATRS
;
A
#
# COMPACT_ATOMS: atom_id res chain seq x y z
N MET A 1 -4.09 -18.35 -14.44
CA MET A 1 -3.05 -17.31 -14.68
C MET A 1 -3.15 -16.31 -13.52
N SER A 2 -2.26 -16.44 -12.52
CA SER A 2 -2.32 -15.65 -11.29
C SER A 2 -2.16 -14.17 -11.62
N ARG A 3 -3.21 -13.39 -11.33
CA ARG A 3 -3.17 -11.93 -11.46
C ARG A 3 -2.30 -11.43 -10.33
N LYS A 4 -0.99 -11.33 -10.56
CA LYS A 4 -0.09 -10.57 -9.69
C LYS A 4 -0.69 -9.17 -9.57
N GLU A 5 -1.25 -8.88 -8.39
CA GLU A 5 -1.59 -7.53 -7.98
C GLU A 5 -0.37 -6.67 -8.32
N LYS A 6 -0.53 -5.71 -9.24
CA LYS A 6 0.52 -4.75 -9.50
C LYS A 6 0.68 -3.99 -8.19
N PRO A 7 1.84 -4.05 -7.52
CA PRO A 7 2.01 -3.27 -6.30
C PRO A 7 1.80 -1.80 -6.67
N LEU A 8 0.92 -1.12 -5.93
CA LEU A 8 0.90 0.35 -5.91
C LEU A 8 2.35 0.79 -5.75
N ALA A 9 2.87 1.54 -6.73
CA ALA A 9 4.23 2.09 -6.85
C ALA A 9 5.23 1.57 -5.82
N ASP A 10 6.21 0.74 -6.25
CA ASP A 10 7.26 0.08 -5.45
C ASP A 10 7.61 0.79 -4.12
N SER A 11 6.77 0.54 -3.09
CA SER A 11 6.78 1.29 -1.81
C SER A 11 8.14 1.20 -1.12
N ARG A 12 8.87 0.10 -1.40
CA ARG A 12 10.25 -0.08 -0.96
C ARG A 12 11.20 0.96 -1.55
N LYS A 13 11.14 1.25 -2.85
CA LYS A 13 12.00 2.26 -3.48
C LYS A 13 11.75 3.66 -2.92
N THR A 14 10.47 4.02 -2.75
CA THR A 14 10.10 5.31 -2.14
C THR A 14 10.53 5.42 -0.68
N PHE A 15 10.51 4.32 0.07
CA PHE A 15 11.00 4.27 1.44
C PHE A 15 12.51 4.50 1.51
N TRP A 16 13.31 3.73 0.77
CA TRP A 16 14.77 3.86 0.79
C TRP A 16 15.25 5.22 0.28
N PHE A 17 14.57 5.80 -0.72
CA PHE A 17 14.85 7.15 -1.18
C PHE A 17 14.59 8.20 -0.08
N SER A 18 13.45 8.10 0.61
CA SER A 18 13.10 9.02 1.71
C SER A 18 14.07 8.90 2.88
N VAL A 19 14.46 7.67 3.26
CA VAL A 19 15.45 7.43 4.31
C VAL A 19 16.82 7.99 3.93
N GLY A 20 17.24 7.83 2.67
CA GLY A 20 18.49 8.41 2.16
C GLY A 20 18.52 9.94 2.26
N MET A 21 17.41 10.61 1.92
CA MET A 21 17.28 12.06 2.06
C MET A 21 17.35 12.51 3.53
N ILE A 22 16.67 11.80 4.44
CA ILE A 22 16.71 12.10 5.88
C ILE A 22 18.14 11.92 6.42
N PHE A 23 18.82 10.84 6.04
CA PHE A 23 20.19 10.58 6.46
C PHE A 23 21.16 11.67 5.97
N SER A 24 21.04 12.09 4.70
CA SER A 24 21.86 13.19 4.16
C SER A 24 21.63 14.50 4.92
N PHE A 25 20.40 14.79 5.33
CA PHE A 25 20.08 15.99 6.10
C PHE A 25 20.63 15.91 7.53
N CYS A 26 20.59 14.73 8.16
CA CYS A 26 21.22 14.50 9.46
C CYS A 26 22.74 14.74 9.40
N LEU A 27 23.44 14.24 8.37
CA LEU A 27 24.88 14.49 8.20
C LEU A 27 25.21 15.97 8.04
N LEU A 28 24.37 16.72 7.31
CA LEU A 28 24.53 18.16 7.16
C LEU A 28 24.42 18.88 8.52
N ILE A 29 23.40 18.53 9.31
CA ILE A 29 23.20 19.11 10.65
C ILE A 29 24.39 18.77 11.56
N ASP A 30 24.83 17.50 11.56
CA ASP A 30 25.95 17.03 12.39
C ASP A 30 27.21 17.87 12.10
N TYR A 31 27.49 18.12 10.82
CA TYR A 31 28.61 18.96 10.40
C TYR A 31 28.47 20.42 10.82
N VAL A 32 27.29 21.03 10.67
CA VAL A 32 27.04 22.42 11.07
C VAL A 32 27.20 22.59 12.59
N VAL A 33 26.73 21.63 13.38
CA VAL A 33 26.90 21.62 14.84
C VAL A 33 28.39 21.47 15.21
N ALA A 34 29.12 20.54 14.56
CA ALA A 34 30.56 20.36 14.79
C ALA A 34 31.35 21.65 14.48
N PHE A 35 31.06 22.29 13.35
CA PHE A 35 31.66 23.56 12.96
C PHE A 35 31.37 24.66 13.97
N GLY A 36 30.11 24.81 14.38
CA GLY A 36 29.71 25.84 15.35
C GLY A 36 30.38 25.64 16.72
N LEU A 37 30.44 24.41 17.22
CA LEU A 37 31.10 24.10 18.48
C LEU A 37 32.61 24.38 18.43
N ARG A 38 33.27 24.03 17.33
CA ARG A 38 34.70 24.30 17.14
C ARG A 38 35.00 25.80 17.07
N MET A 39 34.11 26.58 16.48
CA MET A 39 34.22 28.05 16.46
C MET A 39 34.00 28.65 17.86
N ILE A 40 33.04 28.14 18.62
CA ILE A 40 32.79 28.58 20.00
C ILE A 40 34.00 28.27 20.89
N ASP A 41 34.57 27.07 20.75
CA ASP A 41 35.73 26.64 21.52
C ASP A 41 36.94 27.56 21.28
N PHE A 42 37.21 27.89 20.01
CA PHE A 42 38.25 28.87 19.65
C PHE A 42 38.03 30.24 20.31
N VAL A 43 36.79 30.75 20.31
CA VAL A 43 36.45 32.04 20.92
C VAL A 43 36.58 31.99 22.44
N LEU A 44 36.26 30.86 23.06
CA LEU A 44 36.41 30.68 24.50
C LEU A 44 37.88 30.57 24.92
N GLU A 45 38.70 29.90 24.11
CA GLU A 45 40.15 29.76 24.36
C GLU A 45 40.88 31.10 24.23
N HIS A 46 40.46 31.96 23.30
CA HIS A 46 41.07 33.27 23.07
C HIS A 46 40.32 34.42 23.76
N LYS A 47 39.42 34.13 24.71
CA LYS A 47 38.44 35.08 25.28
C LYS A 47 39.07 36.37 25.83
N ASP A 48 40.28 36.29 26.38
CA ASP A 48 40.98 37.42 26.98
C ASP A 48 41.84 38.21 25.95
N GLU A 49 42.17 37.59 24.80
CA GLU A 49 43.02 38.15 23.74
C GLU A 49 42.23 38.45 22.45
N VAL A 50 40.89 38.35 22.47
CA VAL A 50 40.05 38.54 21.26
C VAL A 50 40.26 39.92 20.62
N MET A 51 40.54 40.95 21.42
CA MET A 51 40.83 42.30 20.93
C MET A 51 42.26 42.49 20.41
N GLU A 52 43.18 41.56 20.69
CA GLU A 52 44.58 41.60 20.25
C GLU A 52 44.84 40.71 19.02
N LEU A 53 43.85 39.91 18.61
CA LEU A 53 43.94 39.07 17.42
C LEU A 53 44.11 39.91 16.14
N PRO A 54 45.04 39.54 15.24
CA PRO A 54 45.17 40.20 13.94
C PRO A 54 43.86 40.13 13.16
N ASP A 55 43.47 41.27 12.55
CA ASP A 55 42.29 41.36 11.68
C ASP A 55 42.33 40.26 10.61
N GLY A 56 41.29 39.42 10.58
CA GLY A 56 41.13 38.34 9.61
C GLY A 56 41.44 36.93 10.13
N THR A 57 42.09 36.78 11.29
CA THR A 57 42.47 35.45 11.84
C THR A 57 41.27 34.52 12.02
N ALA A 58 40.17 35.02 12.59
CA ALA A 58 38.95 34.22 12.77
C ALA A 58 38.30 33.80 11.44
N LYS A 59 38.45 34.62 10.39
CA LYS A 59 37.93 34.33 9.06
C LYS A 59 38.74 33.22 8.39
N ASP A 60 40.07 33.28 8.48
CA ASP A 60 40.95 32.27 7.90
C ASP A 60 40.80 30.91 8.62
N LEU A 61 40.59 30.94 9.94
CA LEU A 61 40.23 29.75 10.71
C LEU A 61 38.90 29.15 10.27
N ALA A 62 37.86 29.99 10.12
CA ALA A 62 36.55 29.55 9.68
C ALA A 62 36.62 28.90 8.28
N VAL A 63 37.40 29.49 7.36
CA VAL A 63 37.65 28.89 6.04
C VAL A 63 38.34 27.53 6.18
N THR A 64 39.34 27.43 7.05
CA THR A 64 40.08 26.18 7.29
C THR A 64 39.17 25.07 7.81
N TYR A 65 38.31 25.37 8.79
CA TYR A 65 37.33 24.42 9.33
C TYR A 65 36.26 24.04 8.31
N LEU A 66 35.88 24.96 7.43
CA LEU A 66 34.97 24.68 6.32
C LEU A 66 35.59 23.73 5.28
N THR A 67 36.87 23.90 4.97
CA THR A 67 37.58 23.08 3.98
C THR A 67 38.01 21.71 4.49
N SER A 68 38.09 21.54 5.82
CA SER A 68 38.53 20.30 6.48
C SER A 68 37.41 19.67 7.32
N PRO A 69 36.35 19.13 6.68
CA PRO A 69 35.16 18.66 7.39
C PRO A 69 35.43 17.46 8.31
N ILE A 70 36.30 16.54 7.89
CA ILE A 70 36.64 15.34 8.67
C ILE A 70 37.34 15.72 9.98
N GLU A 71 38.33 16.62 9.92
CA GLU A 71 39.03 17.08 11.12
C GLU A 71 38.13 17.88 12.06
N THR A 72 37.22 18.66 11.49
CA THR A 72 36.24 19.45 12.25
C THR A 72 35.33 18.54 13.08
N VAL A 73 34.82 17.47 12.49
CA VAL A 73 34.00 16.48 13.20
C VAL A 73 34.81 15.67 14.19
N LEU A 74 36.02 15.23 13.83
CA LEU A 74 36.91 14.48 14.75
C LEU A 74 37.22 15.26 16.02
N PHE A 75 37.46 16.57 15.89
CA PHE A 75 37.63 17.45 17.03
C PHE A 75 36.34 17.54 17.87
N ALA A 76 35.20 17.78 17.22
CA ALA A 76 33.93 17.92 17.90
C ALA A 76 33.52 16.66 18.68
N LEU A 77 33.90 15.45 18.23
CA LEU A 77 33.68 14.21 18.97
C LEU A 77 34.32 14.18 20.37
N GLY A 78 35.38 14.99 20.59
CA GLY A 78 36.01 15.16 21.89
C GLY A 78 35.19 16.01 22.87
N LEU A 79 34.19 16.75 22.39
CA LEU A 79 33.36 17.64 23.21
C LEU A 79 32.13 16.89 23.74
N GLU A 80 31.90 16.94 25.05
CA GLU A 80 30.73 16.34 25.70
C GLU A 80 29.41 16.87 25.11
N LEU A 81 29.37 18.17 24.79
CA LEU A 81 28.20 18.83 24.22
C LEU A 81 27.83 18.26 22.84
N TYR A 82 28.83 17.91 22.02
CA TYR A 82 28.61 17.28 20.72
C TYR A 82 28.06 15.86 20.88
N GLN A 83 28.58 15.09 21.85
CA GLN A 83 28.10 13.74 22.14
C GLN A 83 26.61 13.74 22.56
N TYR A 84 26.20 14.70 23.39
CA TYR A 84 24.79 14.88 23.74
C TYR A 84 23.93 15.27 22.52
N ALA A 85 24.42 16.18 21.68
CA ALA A 85 23.74 16.56 20.45
C ALA A 85 23.55 15.35 19.51
N GLN A 86 24.54 14.47 19.42
CA GLN A 86 24.50 13.29 18.56
C GLN A 86 23.49 12.24 19.03
N LEU A 87 23.32 12.07 20.35
CA LEU A 87 22.26 11.24 20.92
C LEU A 87 20.86 11.77 20.57
N ILE A 88 20.67 13.09 20.65
CA ILE A 88 19.40 13.74 20.27
C ILE A 88 19.13 13.55 18.78
N LEU A 89 20.15 13.77 17.94
CA LEU A 89 20.06 13.62 16.49
C LEU A 89 19.71 12.18 16.09
N LEU A 90 20.32 11.19 16.76
CA LEU A 90 20.03 9.76 16.54
C LEU A 90 18.59 9.42 16.92
N GLY A 91 18.07 9.99 18.01
CA GLY A 91 16.66 9.86 18.39
C GLY A 91 15.70 10.43 17.35
N ILE A 92 16.00 11.63 16.83
CA ILE A 92 15.21 12.27 15.76
C ILE A 92 15.24 11.43 14.48
N PHE A 93 16.41 10.93 14.10
CA PHE A 93 16.59 10.06 12.94
C PHE A 93 15.75 8.78 13.06
N ALA A 94 15.82 8.11 14.22
CA ALA A 94 15.04 6.91 14.48
C ALA A 94 13.53 7.19 14.43
N TYR A 95 13.07 8.28 15.05
CA TYR A 95 11.66 8.67 15.07
C TYR A 95 11.12 8.99 13.67
N THR A 96 11.84 9.80 12.89
CA THR A 96 11.42 10.20 11.53
C THR A 96 11.44 9.02 10.55
N THR A 97 12.44 8.15 10.66
CA THR A 97 12.51 6.90 9.89
C THR A 97 11.35 5.97 10.23
N PHE A 98 11.03 5.81 11.52
CA PHE A 98 9.90 5.01 11.98
C PHE A 98 8.55 5.56 11.51
N GLN A 99 8.35 6.88 11.57
CA GLN A 99 7.15 7.54 11.06
C GLN A 99 6.99 7.32 9.55
N THR A 100 8.07 7.49 8.79
CA THR A 100 8.10 7.25 7.34
C THR A 100 7.78 5.80 7.01
N TRP A 101 8.32 4.85 7.78
CA TRP A 101 7.99 3.44 7.67
C TRP A 101 6.51 3.18 7.93
N ARG A 102 5.92 3.74 9.01
CA ARG A 102 4.49 3.56 9.32
C ARG A 102 3.57 4.06 8.22
N LYS A 103 3.91 5.18 7.57
CA LYS A 103 3.11 5.76 6.47
C LYS A 103 3.23 4.99 5.16
N LEU A 104 4.42 4.42 4.90
CA LEU A 104 4.69 3.67 3.67
C LEU A 104 4.39 2.18 3.81
N LYS A 105 4.09 1.69 5.03
CA LYS A 105 3.52 0.37 5.21
C LYS A 105 2.31 0.27 4.27
N PRO A 106 2.26 -0.75 3.40
CA PRO A 106 1.08 -0.96 2.59
C PRO A 106 -0.09 -1.12 3.55
N HIS A 107 -1.01 -0.16 3.55
CA HIS A 107 -2.30 -0.36 4.13
C HIS A 107 -2.95 -1.45 3.29
N THR A 108 -3.12 -2.63 3.88
CA THR A 108 -4.03 -3.62 3.32
C THR A 108 -5.38 -2.93 3.24
N VAL A 109 -5.84 -2.63 2.03
CA VAL A 109 -7.18 -2.11 1.85
C VAL A 109 -8.11 -3.23 2.28
N GLU A 110 -8.78 -3.04 3.40
CA GLU A 110 -9.73 -4.02 3.91
C GLU A 110 -10.97 -3.97 3.02
N ASP A 111 -11.50 -5.14 2.65
CA ASP A 111 -12.69 -5.19 1.80
C ASP A 111 -13.89 -4.66 2.58
N ALA A 112 -14.54 -3.63 2.03
CA ALA A 112 -15.72 -3.02 2.63
C ALA A 112 -16.89 -4.00 2.79
N SER A 113 -16.87 -5.12 2.06
CA SER A 113 -17.85 -6.20 2.19
C SER A 113 -17.82 -6.89 3.56
N GLU A 114 -16.65 -6.94 4.23
CA GLU A 114 -16.48 -7.61 5.53
C GLU A 114 -17.14 -6.83 6.67
N TYR A 115 -17.16 -5.51 6.56
CA TYR A 115 -17.72 -4.62 7.59
C TYR A 115 -19.21 -4.30 7.38
N GLY A 116 -19.79 -4.76 6.27
CA GLY A 116 -21.24 -4.74 6.02
C GLY A 116 -21.88 -3.34 5.92
N GLY A 117 -21.10 -2.26 5.98
CA GLY A 117 -21.61 -0.88 6.00
C GLY A 117 -22.35 -0.45 4.72
N LEU A 118 -22.05 -1.11 3.58
CA LEU A 118 -22.66 -0.85 2.27
C LEU A 118 -23.18 -2.14 1.59
N GLY A 119 -23.29 -3.23 2.37
CA GLY A 119 -23.61 -4.57 1.87
C GLY A 119 -22.41 -5.50 1.84
N SER A 120 -22.68 -6.80 1.79
CA SER A 120 -21.68 -7.88 1.80
C SER A 120 -21.31 -8.36 0.39
N ALA A 121 -21.55 -7.54 -0.63
CA ALA A 121 -21.24 -7.89 -2.02
C ALA A 121 -19.73 -7.77 -2.25
N SER A 122 -19.08 -8.89 -2.52
CA SER A 122 -17.66 -8.97 -2.89
C SER A 122 -17.48 -9.80 -4.15
N LEU A 123 -16.28 -9.71 -4.73
CA LEU A 123 -15.88 -10.63 -5.79
C LEU A 123 -15.72 -12.02 -5.18
N SER A 124 -16.39 -13.01 -5.78
CA SER A 124 -16.36 -14.39 -5.28
C SER A 124 -14.99 -15.03 -5.54
N ASN A 125 -14.50 -15.77 -4.54
CA ASN A 125 -13.31 -16.62 -4.65
C ASN A 125 -13.72 -18.07 -4.97
N GLU A 126 -12.77 -18.89 -5.42
CA GLU A 126 -13.04 -20.31 -5.75
C GLU A 126 -13.68 -21.07 -4.56
N ALA A 127 -13.19 -20.83 -3.34
CA ALA A 127 -13.74 -21.43 -2.12
C ALA A 127 -15.20 -21.02 -1.86
N THR A 128 -15.57 -19.78 -2.22
CA THR A 128 -16.95 -19.28 -2.08
C THR A 128 -17.84 -19.81 -3.20
N ILE A 129 -17.29 -19.99 -4.40
CA ILE A 129 -17.97 -20.52 -5.59
C ILE A 129 -18.35 -21.99 -5.40
N PHE A 130 -17.47 -22.78 -4.81
CA PHE A 130 -17.68 -24.21 -4.58
C PHE A 130 -18.06 -24.54 -3.13
N ASP A 131 -18.64 -23.57 -2.42
CA ASP A 131 -19.25 -23.82 -1.12
C ASP A 131 -20.41 -24.81 -1.27
N GLU A 132 -20.22 -26.02 -0.75
CA GLU A 132 -21.20 -27.11 -0.82
C GLU A 132 -22.53 -26.75 -0.16
N GLN A 133 -22.57 -25.76 0.74
CA GLN A 133 -23.83 -25.35 1.35
C GLN A 133 -24.78 -24.67 0.35
N ASN A 134 -24.23 -23.87 -0.56
CA ASN A 134 -25.02 -23.00 -1.43
C ASN A 134 -24.94 -23.40 -2.91
N MET A 135 -23.82 -23.99 -3.32
CA MET A 135 -23.51 -24.32 -4.71
C MET A 135 -23.30 -25.82 -4.87
N THR A 136 -23.55 -26.33 -6.07
CA THR A 136 -23.19 -27.71 -6.46
C THR A 136 -22.67 -27.73 -7.89
N THR A 137 -21.89 -28.77 -8.18
CA THR A 137 -21.41 -29.10 -9.52
C THR A 137 -22.20 -30.24 -10.16
N ASP A 138 -23.08 -30.89 -9.40
CA ASP A 138 -23.93 -31.96 -9.90
C ASP A 138 -24.98 -31.42 -10.88
N LYS A 139 -25.12 -32.11 -12.02
CA LYS A 139 -26.07 -31.78 -13.08
C LYS A 139 -27.48 -32.26 -12.75
N GLU A 140 -27.62 -33.27 -11.89
CA GLU A 140 -28.91 -33.85 -11.54
C GLU A 140 -29.61 -33.07 -10.41
N GLU A 141 -28.87 -32.24 -9.67
CA GLU A 141 -29.43 -31.44 -8.58
C GLU A 141 -30.36 -30.33 -9.12
N GLU A 142 -31.53 -30.19 -8.48
CA GLU A 142 -32.49 -29.14 -8.83
C GLU A 142 -31.98 -27.74 -8.38
N GLY A 143 -31.59 -26.91 -9.34
CA GLY A 143 -31.11 -25.55 -9.06
C GLY A 143 -31.07 -24.61 -10.26
N THR A 144 -30.61 -23.39 -10.01
CA THR A 144 -30.39 -22.38 -11.06
C THR A 144 -28.97 -22.51 -11.59
N VAL A 145 -28.79 -22.72 -12.88
CA VAL A 145 -27.48 -22.78 -13.52
C VAL A 145 -26.95 -21.37 -13.68
N LEU A 146 -25.83 -21.05 -13.00
CA LEU A 146 -25.23 -19.72 -13.02
C LEU A 146 -24.19 -19.59 -14.14
N ALA A 147 -23.21 -20.49 -14.16
CA ALA A 147 -22.06 -20.44 -15.05
C ALA A 147 -21.34 -21.80 -15.14
N VAL A 148 -20.27 -21.84 -15.93
CA VAL A 148 -19.25 -22.88 -15.88
C VAL A 148 -17.94 -22.21 -15.45
N TYR A 149 -17.28 -22.75 -14.43
CA TYR A 149 -16.01 -22.26 -13.92
C TYR A 149 -15.02 -23.41 -13.77
N ASN A 150 -13.84 -23.30 -14.38
CA ASN A 150 -12.83 -24.37 -14.44
C ASN A 150 -13.45 -25.73 -14.85
N ASP A 151 -14.22 -25.75 -15.94
CA ASP A 151 -14.95 -26.91 -16.48
C ASP A 151 -16.02 -27.53 -15.56
N ASN A 152 -16.24 -26.94 -14.38
CA ASN A 152 -17.30 -27.37 -13.45
C ASN A 152 -18.55 -26.51 -13.63
N LEU A 153 -19.71 -27.17 -13.65
CA LEU A 153 -20.99 -26.49 -13.64
C LEU A 153 -21.19 -25.80 -12.29
N MET A 154 -21.68 -24.56 -12.30
CA MET A 154 -22.07 -23.85 -11.09
C MET A 154 -23.59 -23.81 -11.00
N VAL A 155 -24.15 -24.66 -10.14
CA VAL A 155 -25.60 -24.70 -9.89
C VAL A 155 -25.88 -24.16 -8.50
N HIS A 156 -26.72 -23.12 -8.42
CA HIS A 156 -27.22 -22.59 -7.17
C HIS A 156 -28.33 -23.50 -6.63
N LYS A 157 -28.06 -24.16 -5.50
CA LYS A 157 -29.00 -25.11 -4.88
C LYS A 157 -30.31 -24.41 -4.50
N LYS A 158 -31.42 -25.13 -4.68
CA LYS A 158 -32.74 -24.69 -4.17
C LYS A 158 -32.75 -24.50 -2.65
N THR A 159 -31.99 -25.31 -1.92
CA THR A 159 -31.90 -25.32 -0.45
C THR A 159 -30.94 -24.26 0.13
N SER A 160 -30.26 -23.50 -0.73
CA SER A 160 -29.34 -22.44 -0.30
C SER A 160 -30.03 -21.36 0.54
N ARG A 161 -29.29 -20.80 1.51
CA ARG A 161 -29.73 -19.65 2.33
C ARG A 161 -29.61 -18.31 1.58
N LEU A 162 -28.89 -18.29 0.46
CA LEU A 162 -28.67 -17.09 -0.34
C LEU A 162 -29.89 -16.78 -1.20
N ASN A 163 -30.10 -15.49 -1.47
CA ASN A 163 -31.10 -15.06 -2.45
C ASN A 163 -30.74 -15.59 -3.85
N ARG A 164 -31.72 -16.16 -4.55
CA ARG A 164 -31.56 -16.74 -5.90
C ARG A 164 -31.84 -15.75 -7.03
N ASN A 165 -31.99 -14.46 -6.71
CA ASN A 165 -32.11 -13.41 -7.72
C ASN A 165 -30.78 -13.24 -8.46
N VAL A 166 -30.82 -13.32 -9.79
CA VAL A 166 -29.63 -13.21 -10.64
C VAL A 166 -29.78 -12.01 -11.58
N CYS A 167 -28.76 -11.17 -11.62
CA CYS A 167 -28.64 -10.10 -12.59
C CYS A 167 -27.58 -10.48 -13.64
N VAL A 168 -27.98 -10.50 -14.92
CA VAL A 168 -27.07 -10.80 -16.04
C VAL A 168 -26.87 -9.55 -16.88
N ALA A 169 -25.66 -9.00 -16.86
CA ALA A 169 -25.29 -7.80 -17.60
C ALA A 169 -24.30 -8.12 -18.73
N GLY A 170 -24.37 -7.36 -19.82
CA GLY A 170 -23.49 -7.50 -20.98
C GLY A 170 -23.99 -6.71 -22.19
N GLY A 171 -23.09 -6.37 -23.12
CA GLY A 171 -23.42 -5.61 -24.34
C GLY A 171 -24.42 -6.31 -25.27
N SER A 172 -24.91 -5.61 -26.29
CA SER A 172 -25.74 -6.24 -27.33
C SER A 172 -24.92 -7.31 -28.07
N GLY A 173 -25.54 -8.45 -28.41
CA GLY A 173 -24.86 -9.55 -29.12
C GLY A 173 -23.96 -10.46 -28.27
N THR A 174 -23.76 -10.20 -26.97
CA THR A 174 -22.90 -11.03 -26.11
C THR A 174 -23.52 -12.36 -25.65
N GLY A 175 -24.65 -12.77 -26.24
CA GLY A 175 -25.25 -14.08 -25.98
C GLY A 175 -26.00 -14.24 -24.66
N LYS A 176 -26.32 -13.18 -23.91
CA LYS A 176 -27.04 -13.25 -22.61
C LYS A 176 -28.23 -14.23 -22.60
N THR A 177 -29.07 -14.17 -23.63
CA THR A 177 -30.23 -15.06 -23.78
C THR A 177 -29.81 -16.53 -23.96
N ARG A 178 -28.89 -16.79 -24.89
CA ARG A 178 -28.43 -18.16 -25.21
C ARG A 178 -27.62 -18.78 -24.06
N CYS A 179 -26.74 -18.01 -23.44
CA CYS A 179 -25.81 -18.50 -22.43
C CYS A 179 -26.45 -18.67 -21.04
N TYR A 180 -27.48 -17.90 -20.70
CA TYR A 180 -28.10 -17.95 -19.36
C TYR A 180 -29.57 -18.36 -19.40
N ILE A 181 -30.40 -17.65 -20.18
CA ILE A 181 -31.86 -17.84 -20.14
C ILE A 181 -32.23 -19.24 -20.69
N LEU A 182 -31.79 -19.59 -21.90
CA LEU A 182 -32.13 -20.88 -22.52
C LEU A 182 -31.63 -22.07 -21.70
N ASN A 183 -30.41 -21.97 -21.16
CA ASN A 183 -29.84 -23.02 -20.31
C ASN A 183 -30.71 -23.28 -19.08
N ASN A 184 -31.21 -22.21 -18.43
CA ASN A 184 -32.10 -22.36 -17.28
C ASN A 184 -33.52 -22.81 -17.68
N VAL A 185 -34.01 -22.45 -18.86
CA VAL A 185 -35.28 -22.97 -19.41
C VAL A 185 -35.20 -24.48 -19.62
N VAL A 186 -34.11 -24.97 -20.22
CA VAL A 186 -33.90 -26.41 -20.44
C VAL A 186 -33.63 -27.16 -19.12
N ASN A 187 -32.87 -26.56 -18.20
CA ASN A 187 -32.53 -27.19 -16.93
C ASN A 187 -33.73 -27.30 -15.96
N THR A 188 -34.69 -26.39 -16.06
CA THR A 188 -35.81 -26.32 -15.13
C THR A 188 -36.91 -27.30 -15.54
N LYS A 189 -36.94 -28.47 -14.88
CA LYS A 189 -37.94 -29.52 -15.14
C LYS A 189 -39.22 -29.39 -14.29
N ASN A 190 -39.08 -28.93 -13.05
CA ASN A 190 -40.14 -28.99 -12.03
C ASN A 190 -40.69 -27.61 -11.60
N LYS A 191 -40.36 -26.54 -12.33
CA LYS A 191 -40.83 -25.17 -12.03
C LYS A 191 -41.28 -24.45 -13.29
N SER A 192 -42.16 -23.47 -13.11
CA SER A 192 -42.57 -22.59 -14.19
C SER A 192 -41.56 -21.45 -14.34
N ILE A 193 -41.24 -21.12 -15.59
CA ILE A 193 -40.46 -19.92 -15.94
C ILE A 193 -41.37 -19.00 -16.74
N VAL A 194 -41.48 -17.76 -16.28
CA VAL A 194 -42.15 -16.68 -17.01
C VAL A 194 -41.07 -15.78 -17.60
N VAL A 195 -41.04 -15.67 -18.93
CA VAL A 195 -40.06 -14.86 -19.65
C VAL A 195 -40.76 -13.67 -20.29
N SER A 196 -40.34 -12.46 -19.91
CA SER A 196 -40.67 -11.24 -20.65
C SER A 196 -39.53 -10.95 -21.62
N ASP A 197 -39.78 -11.12 -22.91
CA ASP A 197 -38.78 -11.00 -23.97
C ASP A 197 -39.14 -9.89 -24.96
N PRO A 198 -38.89 -8.61 -24.62
CA PRO A 198 -39.25 -7.48 -25.48
C PRO A 198 -38.45 -7.45 -26.79
N LYS A 199 -37.33 -8.18 -26.89
CA LYS A 199 -36.47 -8.23 -28.09
C LYS A 199 -36.69 -9.48 -28.95
N GLY A 200 -37.53 -10.42 -28.52
CA GLY A 200 -37.76 -11.68 -29.23
C GLY A 200 -36.53 -12.59 -29.29
N GLY A 201 -35.54 -12.40 -28.40
CA GLY A 201 -34.36 -13.24 -28.36
C GLY A 201 -34.67 -14.66 -27.90
N ALA A 202 -35.45 -14.85 -26.85
CA ALA A 202 -35.73 -16.15 -26.25
C ALA A 202 -36.60 -17.06 -27.12
N THR A 203 -37.41 -16.49 -28.02
CA THR A 203 -38.29 -17.25 -28.94
C THR A 203 -37.67 -17.56 -30.29
N ARG A 204 -36.58 -16.86 -30.67
CA ARG A 204 -35.91 -17.01 -31.98
C ARG A 204 -34.53 -17.70 -31.91
N SER A 205 -33.98 -17.87 -30.70
CA SER A 205 -32.61 -18.39 -30.48
C SER A 205 -32.53 -19.90 -30.50
#